data_AF-A0A7T0KJX5-F1
#
_entry.id   AF-A0A7T0KJX5-F1
#
_cell.length_a   1.000
_cell.length_b   1.000
_cell.length_c   1.000
_cell.angle_alpha   90.00
_cell.angle_beta   90.00
_cell.angle_gamma   90.00
#
_symmetry.space_group_name_H-M   'P 1'
#
loop_
_entity.id
_entity.type
_entity.pdbx_description
1 polymer ?
#
loop_
_entity_poly.entity_id
_entity_poly.type
_entity_poly.pdbx_seq_one_letter_code
_entity_poly.pdbx_strand_id
1 'polypeptide(L)'
;MCESSSFLSYEEVARKLGIEPRRIKQLIRDRQLFSVINEDGDRVIPAEIIVKGENGWEPLFDLPGTLTLLSDDGFTQEEAVAWLYSVQDELGERPIDALVAGRHHRVNAIASTLAF
;
A
#
# COMPACT_ATOMS: atom_id res chain seq x y z
N MET A 1 6.27 -0.42 -20.54
CA MET A 1 6.50 -1.74 -19.91
C MET A 1 5.66 -1.73 -18.65
N CYS A 2 4.46 -2.29 -18.71
CA CYS A 2 3.56 -2.35 -17.55
C CYS A 2 3.75 -3.74 -16.95
N GLU A 3 4.63 -3.86 -15.96
CA GLU A 3 4.78 -5.13 -15.25
C GLU A 3 3.60 -5.31 -14.30
N SER A 4 2.83 -6.35 -14.63
CA SER A 4 1.95 -7.17 -13.81
C SER A 4 1.75 -6.71 -12.37
N SER A 5 0.54 -6.25 -12.05
CA SER A 5 0.05 -6.21 -10.67
C SER A 5 0.00 -7.66 -10.16
N SER A 6 1.12 -8.13 -9.62
CA SER A 6 1.25 -9.45 -9.01
C SER A 6 0.74 -9.33 -7.58
N PHE A 7 -0.09 -10.27 -7.16
CA PHE A 7 -0.61 -10.36 -5.80
C PHE A 7 0.13 -11.45 -5.04
N LEU A 8 0.38 -11.21 -3.75
CA LEU A 8 1.00 -12.15 -2.83
C LEU A 8 0.00 -12.55 -1.75
N SER A 9 -0.06 -13.84 -1.43
CA SER A 9 -0.75 -14.32 -0.24
C SER A 9 -0.07 -13.82 1.04
N TYR A 10 -0.80 -13.87 2.16
CA TYR A 10 -0.25 -13.48 3.45
C TYR A 10 0.94 -14.37 3.85
N GLU A 11 0.92 -15.65 3.46
CA GLU A 11 2.05 -16.56 3.70
C GLU A 11 3.29 -16.17 2.91
N GLU A 12 3.14 -15.77 1.64
CA GLU A 12 4.26 -15.33 0.81
C GLU A 12 4.88 -14.05 1.34
N VAL A 13 4.05 -13.07 1.73
CA VAL A 13 4.55 -11.84 2.34
C VAL A 13 5.26 -12.14 3.65
N ALA A 14 4.69 -12.99 4.51
CA ALA A 14 5.32 -13.38 5.78
C ALA A 14 6.68 -14.04 5.57
N ARG A 15 6.78 -14.97 4.59
CA ARG A 15 8.05 -15.60 4.21
C ARG A 15 9.07 -14.58 3.69
N LYS A 16 8.66 -13.64 2.83
CA LYS A 16 9.55 -12.57 2.32
C LYS A 16 10.08 -11.70 3.44
N LEU A 17 9.20 -11.23 4.32
CA LEU A 17 9.53 -10.35 5.44
C LEU A 17 10.25 -11.07 6.61
N GLY A 18 10.37 -12.40 6.56
CA GLY A 18 11.00 -13.19 7.64
C GLY A 18 10.23 -13.14 8.96
N ILE A 19 8.89 -13.06 8.91
CA ILE A 19 8.00 -12.98 10.08
C ILE A 19 6.94 -14.08 10.08
N GLU A 20 6.26 -14.27 11.20
CA GLU A 20 5.14 -15.20 11.30
C GLU A 20 3.89 -14.67 10.56
N PRO A 21 3.11 -15.52 9.85
CA PRO A 21 1.92 -15.09 9.10
C PRO A 21 0.88 -14.33 9.93
N ARG A 22 0.75 -14.63 11.23
CA ARG A 22 -0.17 -13.89 12.12
C ARG A 22 0.18 -12.40 12.24
N ARG A 23 1.44 -12.03 12.03
CA ARG A 23 1.92 -10.65 12.14
C ARG A 23 1.48 -9.79 10.96
N ILE A 24 1.14 -10.39 9.82
CA ILE A 24 0.61 -9.66 8.65
C ILE A 24 -0.66 -8.89 8.98
N LYS A 25 -1.60 -9.52 9.70
CA LYS A 25 -2.83 -8.84 10.13
C LYS A 25 -2.55 -7.67 11.09
N GLN A 26 -1.49 -7.79 11.89
CA GLN A 26 -1.04 -6.70 12.76
C GLN A 26 -0.44 -5.55 11.95
N LEU A 27 0.42 -5.84 10.96
CA LEU A 27 0.97 -4.83 10.04
C LEU A 27 -0.15 -4.09 9.29
N ILE A 28 -1.20 -4.80 8.86
CA ILE A 28 -2.36 -4.19 8.20
C ILE A 28 -3.13 -3.28 9.18
N ARG A 29 -3.35 -3.74 10.41
CA ARG A 29 -4.02 -2.94 11.45
C ARG A 29 -3.23 -1.68 11.80
N ASP A 30 -1.91 -1.81 11.87
CA ASP A 30 -0.98 -0.71 12.19
C ASP A 30 -0.69 0.17 10.96
N ARG A 31 -1.45 -0.02 9.86
CA ARG A 31 -1.33 0.72 8.60
C ARG A 31 0.08 0.67 8.00
N GLN A 32 0.84 -0.38 8.30
CA GLN A 32 2.13 -0.66 7.65
C GLN A 32 1.97 -1.38 6.31
N LEU A 33 0.83 -2.04 6.12
CA LEU A 33 0.42 -2.72 4.90
C LEU A 33 -1.08 -2.53 4.68
N PHE A 34 -1.57 -2.93 3.51
CA PHE A 34 -3.00 -3.15 3.26
C PHE A 34 -3.19 -4.43 2.46
N SER A 35 -4.42 -4.93 2.46
CA SER A 35 -4.84 -6.07 1.64
C SER A 35 -5.97 -5.68 0.70
N VAL A 36 -6.05 -6.34 -0.44
CA VAL A 36 -7.15 -6.23 -1.39
C VAL A 36 -7.83 -7.58 -1.57
N ILE A 37 -9.03 -7.58 -2.13
CA ILE A 37 -9.72 -8.80 -2.58
C ILE A 37 -9.39 -8.98 -4.05
N ASN A 38 -8.82 -10.12 -4.44
CA ASN A 38 -8.59 -10.44 -5.85
C ASN A 38 -9.88 -10.92 -6.55
N GLU A 39 -9.78 -11.23 -7.85
CA GLU A 39 -10.92 -11.73 -8.64
C GLU A 39 -11.50 -13.04 -8.11
N ASP A 40 -10.68 -13.86 -7.42
CA ASP A 40 -11.09 -15.13 -6.81
C ASP A 40 -11.75 -14.97 -5.42
N GLY A 41 -11.78 -13.75 -4.88
CA GLY A 41 -12.36 -13.45 -3.56
C GLY A 41 -11.39 -13.62 -2.38
N ASP A 42 -10.12 -13.90 -2.64
CA ASP A 42 -9.08 -14.08 -1.64
C ASP A 42 -8.47 -12.75 -1.19
N ARG A 43 -8.12 -12.66 0.10
CA ARG A 43 -7.35 -11.54 0.65
C ARG A 43 -5.88 -11.68 0.29
N VAL A 44 -5.40 -10.75 -0.50
CA VAL A 44 -4.03 -10.71 -1.01
C VAL A 44 -3.39 -9.35 -0.78
N ILE A 45 -2.06 -9.29 -0.89
CA ILE A 45 -1.27 -8.08 -0.74
C ILE A 45 -0.61 -7.78 -2.09
N PRO A 46 -0.73 -6.55 -2.63
CA PRO A 46 -0.02 -6.19 -3.86
C PRO A 46 1.49 -6.36 -3.71
N ALA A 47 2.14 -7.04 -4.66
CA ALA A 47 3.56 -7.33 -4.57
C ALA A 47 4.43 -6.06 -4.58
N GLU A 48 3.96 -5.00 -5.25
CA GLU A 48 4.67 -3.72 -5.38
C GLU A 48 4.90 -2.99 -4.06
N ILE A 49 4.10 -3.27 -3.03
CA ILE A 49 4.28 -2.68 -1.69
C ILE A 49 5.24 -3.48 -0.80
N ILE A 50 5.83 -4.57 -1.32
CA ILE A 50 6.86 -5.36 -0.65
C ILE A 50 8.17 -5.18 -1.43
N VAL A 51 9.01 -4.28 -0.93
CA VAL A 51 10.22 -3.82 -1.63
C VAL A 51 11.48 -4.46 -1.04
N LYS A 52 12.58 -4.39 -1.78
CA LYS A 52 13.89 -4.87 -1.33
C LYS A 52 14.70 -3.70 -0.78
N GLY A 53 14.86 -3.65 0.54
CA GLY A 53 15.72 -2.72 1.24
C GLY A 53 17.14 -3.24 1.43
N GLU A 54 17.94 -2.51 2.22
CA GLU A 54 19.34 -2.86 2.52
C GLU A 54 19.47 -4.18 3.29
N ASN A 55 18.49 -4.48 4.16
CA ASN A 55 18.52 -5.62 5.08
C ASN A 55 17.60 -6.78 4.67
N GLY A 56 17.02 -6.75 3.47
CA GLY A 56 16.09 -7.77 2.99
C GLY A 56 14.79 -7.19 2.43
N TRP A 57 13.72 -7.98 2.45
CA TRP A 57 12.40 -7.50 2.04
C TRP A 57 11.72 -6.75 3.18
N GLU A 58 11.07 -5.65 2.84
CA GLU A 58 10.35 -4.79 3.78
C GLU A 58 9.09 -4.19 3.13
N PRO A 59 8.09 -3.76 3.92
CA PRO A 59 7.01 -2.93 3.41
C PRO A 59 7.53 -1.64 2.77
N LEU A 60 6.81 -1.11 1.80
CA LEU A 60 7.10 0.19 1.19
C LEU A 60 7.15 1.28 2.26
N PHE A 61 8.34 1.84 2.47
CA PHE A 61 8.64 2.70 3.62
C PHE A 61 7.71 3.91 3.75
N ASP A 62 7.34 4.53 2.62
CA ASP A 62 6.52 5.75 2.60
C ASP A 62 5.01 5.50 2.73
N LEU A 63 4.57 4.25 2.55
CA LEU A 63 3.16 3.86 2.56
C LEU A 63 2.43 4.19 3.89
N PRO A 64 3.01 3.93 5.08
CA PRO A 64 2.29 4.15 6.33
C PRO A 64 1.91 5.60 6.58
N GLY A 65 2.73 6.55 6.10
CA GLY A 65 2.44 7.98 6.19
C GLY A 65 1.17 8.34 5.42
N THR A 66 1.06 7.89 4.17
CA THR A 66 -0.13 8.12 3.34
C THR A 66 -1.37 7.44 3.92
N LEU A 67 -1.26 6.18 4.36
CA LEU A 67 -2.39 5.46 4.97
C LEU A 67 -2.88 6.10 6.27
N THR A 68 -1.96 6.69 7.05
CA THR A 68 -2.31 7.41 8.28
C THR A 68 -3.05 8.70 7.95
N LEU A 69 -2.56 9.50 6.98
CA LEU A 69 -3.24 10.72 6.55
C LEU A 69 -4.67 10.45 6.06
N LEU A 70 -4.84 9.48 5.17
CA LEU A 70 -6.17 9.10 4.67
C LEU A 70 -7.09 8.64 5.81
N SER A 71 -6.55 7.87 6.76
CA SER A 71 -7.34 7.42 7.91
C SER A 71 -7.71 8.55 8.87
N ASP A 72 -6.84 9.54 9.05
CA ASP A 72 -7.11 10.73 9.87
C ASP A 72 -8.19 11.60 9.23
N ASP A 73 -8.25 11.61 7.89
CA ASP A 73 -9.33 12.21 7.09
C ASP A 73 -10.58 11.32 7.00
N GLY A 74 -10.64 10.20 7.74
CA GLY A 74 -11.84 9.38 7.89
C GLY A 74 -12.03 8.26 6.86
N PHE A 75 -11.06 8.04 5.96
CA PHE A 75 -11.14 6.97 4.97
C PHE A 75 -11.07 5.59 5.63
N THR A 76 -11.94 4.69 5.18
CA THR A 76 -11.79 3.25 5.43
C THR A 76 -10.58 2.69 4.68
N GLN A 77 -10.14 1.48 5.05
CA GLN A 77 -9.05 0.81 4.34
C GLN A 77 -9.39 0.61 2.86
N GLU A 78 -10.63 0.21 2.58
CA GLU A 78 -11.13 -0.03 1.24
C GLU A 78 -11.14 1.27 0.40
N GLU A 79 -11.58 2.39 0.98
CA GLU A 79 -11.55 3.70 0.31
C GLU A 79 -10.12 4.21 0.10
N ALA A 80 -9.23 4.04 1.08
CA ALA A 80 -7.83 4.41 0.95
C ALA A 80 -7.14 3.63 -0.18
N VAL A 81 -7.41 2.33 -0.28
CA VAL A 81 -6.92 1.49 -1.39
C VAL A 81 -7.51 1.97 -2.71
N ALA A 82 -8.82 2.22 -2.79
CA ALA A 82 -9.45 2.71 -4.02
C ALA A 82 -8.81 4.03 -4.47
N TRP A 83 -8.52 4.95 -3.54
CA TRP A 83 -7.83 6.19 -3.84
C TRP A 83 -6.40 5.97 -4.32
N LEU A 84 -5.62 5.11 -3.65
CA LEU A 84 -4.23 4.79 -4.02
C LEU A 84 -4.10 4.22 -5.44
N TYR A 85 -5.12 3.50 -5.92
CA TYR A 85 -5.15 2.90 -7.25
C TYR A 85 -5.97 3.69 -8.29
N SER A 86 -6.56 4.82 -7.90
CA SER A 86 -7.21 5.75 -8.83
C SER A 86 -6.22 6.81 -9.30
N VAL A 87 -6.25 7.15 -10.59
CA VAL A 87 -5.47 8.27 -11.12
C VAL A 87 -5.93 9.55 -10.43
N GLN A 88 -4.98 10.34 -9.93
CA GLN A 88 -5.23 11.68 -9.40
C GLN A 88 -4.78 12.70 -10.42
N ASP A 89 -5.65 13.64 -10.79
CA ASP A 89 -5.36 14.65 -11.81
C ASP A 89 -4.15 15.51 -11.45
N GLU A 90 -3.95 15.79 -10.16
CA GLU A 90 -2.81 16.55 -9.63
C GLU A 90 -1.47 15.79 -9.71
N LEU A 91 -1.51 14.46 -9.80
CA LEU A 91 -0.34 13.61 -10.05
C LEU A 91 -0.17 13.26 -11.52
N GLY A 92 -1.26 13.14 -12.28
CA GLY A 92 -1.29 12.57 -13.61
C GLY A 92 -1.09 11.04 -13.66
N GLU A 93 -1.11 10.38 -12.49
CA GLU A 93 -0.91 8.93 -12.34
C GLU A 93 -1.58 8.43 -11.04
N ARG A 94 -1.47 7.13 -10.74
CA ARG A 94 -1.98 6.57 -9.50
C ARG A 94 -1.02 6.88 -8.34
N PRO A 95 -1.51 7.28 -7.15
CA PRO A 95 -0.67 7.53 -5.98
C PRO A 95 0.26 6.37 -5.64
N ILE A 96 -0.18 5.12 -5.82
CA ILE A 96 0.68 3.95 -5.59
C ILE A 96 1.91 3.92 -6.52
N ASP A 97 1.75 4.26 -7.79
CA ASP A 97 2.86 4.32 -8.76
C ASP A 97 3.87 5.40 -8.35
N ALA A 98 3.37 6.54 -7.88
CA ALA A 98 4.20 7.61 -7.34
C ALA A 98 4.93 7.20 -6.06
N LEU A 99 4.27 6.48 -5.13
CA LEU A 99 4.88 5.97 -3.91
C LEU A 99 5.98 4.95 -4.19
N VAL A 100 5.73 3.98 -5.07
CA VAL A 100 6.73 2.98 -5.50
C VAL A 100 7.93 3.65 -6.16
N ALA A 101 7.71 4.75 -6.87
CA ALA A 101 8.77 5.59 -7.45
C ALA A 101 9.47 6.53 -6.44
N GLY A 102 9.15 6.46 -5.14
CA GLY A 102 9.75 7.29 -4.09
C GLY A 102 9.29 8.76 -4.08
N ARG A 103 8.17 9.09 -4.73
CA ARG A 103 7.62 10.46 -4.84
C ARG A 103 6.52 10.74 -3.80
N HIS A 104 6.72 10.27 -2.57
CA HIS A 104 5.71 10.33 -1.51
C HIS A 104 5.31 11.76 -1.08
N HIS A 105 6.22 12.74 -1.16
CA HIS A 105 5.90 14.11 -0.74
C HIS A 105 4.70 14.69 -1.50
N ARG A 106 4.60 14.44 -2.81
CA ARG A 106 3.49 14.93 -3.64
C ARG A 106 2.19 14.17 -3.33
N VAL A 107 2.31 12.87 -3.09
CA VAL A 107 1.18 12.01 -2.69
C VAL A 107 0.59 12.49 -1.35
N ASN A 108 1.44 12.69 -0.34
CA ASN A 108 1.00 13.15 0.98
C ASN A 108 0.42 14.57 0.93
N ALA A 109 0.97 15.45 0.09
CA ALA A 109 0.42 16.80 -0.10
C ALA A 109 -1.03 16.72 -0.61
N ILE A 110 -1.32 15.87 -1.59
CA ILE A 110 -2.68 15.69 -2.10
C ILE A 110 -3.56 15.01 -1.06
N ALA A 111 -3.08 13.93 -0.43
CA ALA A 111 -3.83 13.20 0.59
C ALA A 111 -4.31 14.15 1.70
N SER A 112 -3.46 15.05 2.18
CA SER A 112 -3.80 16.03 3.23
C SER A 112 -4.85 17.08 2.85
N THR A 113 -5.22 17.17 1.57
CA THR A 113 -6.28 18.07 1.08
C THR A 113 -7.63 17.41 0.94
N LEU A 114 -7.71 16.08 1.14
CA LEU A 114 -8.92 15.28 0.91
C LEU A 114 -9.90 15.30 2.09
N ALA A 115 -9.64 16.13 3.12
CA ALA A 115 -10.43 16.25 4.33
C ALA A 115 -11.94 16.08 4.05
N PHE A 116 -12.49 15.00 4.61
CA PHE A 116 -13.87 14.55 4.41
C PHE A 116 -14.84 15.19 5.40
#